data_AF-A0A534ARM3-F1
#
_entry.id   AF-A0A534ARM3-F1
#
_cell.length_a   1.000
_cell.length_b   1.000
_cell.length_c   1.000
_cell.angle_alpha   90.00
_cell.angle_beta   90.00
_cell.angle_gamma   90.00
#
_symmetry.space_group_name_H-M   'P 1'
#
loop_
_entity.id
_entity.type
_entity.pdbx_description
1 polymer ?
#
loop_
_entity_poly.entity_id
_entity_poly.type
_entity_poly.pdbx_seq_one_letter_code
_entity_poly.pdbx_strand_id
1 'polypeptide(L)'
;MDRAASRLVSLFLGMLLLATQGSAGAASGDEPPRFEVAAPVTGAPLTFVVYGDTRFSRREQVVNAPARRALVRRIARENPAAILIGGDLVYEGTDPDDYATYESETLEWAKQKIPVFPALGNHEFTGCTRGEAAPCLENWWKAFGGLALRPYRWYSVSLGPTLLALILDSDSPLRPGSEQREWLERQLTHADPRVSFILIVLHYPPVRDPFYPTMKDEQEIERYLSKHAATLRAQVVVVGSHVHNYERYFRDGVTYLVSGGGGAQPVPAARMFGELSKLTTSVNFHYLRFTLEADRLTGTMVRFDAEDRSGNPWSEPDRFEIRARSSAPAASR
;
A
#
# COMPACT_ATOMS: atom_id res chain seq x y z
N MET A 1 -78.47 -11.30 -24.59
CA MET A 1 -78.32 -11.85 -23.23
C MET A 1 -77.21 -12.90 -23.32
N ASP A 2 -75.95 -12.48 -23.44
CA ASP A 2 -74.99 -12.17 -22.36
C ASP A 2 -74.63 -13.43 -21.54
N ARG A 3 -73.38 -13.90 -21.37
CA ARG A 3 -72.04 -13.35 -21.61
C ARG A 3 -71.07 -14.51 -21.85
N ALA A 4 -70.15 -14.33 -22.78
CA ALA A 4 -68.99 -15.18 -23.00
C ALA A 4 -67.80 -14.70 -22.14
N ALA A 5 -66.99 -15.67 -21.71
CA ALA A 5 -65.80 -15.50 -20.91
C ALA A 5 -64.69 -14.72 -21.64
N SER A 6 -63.90 -13.94 -20.90
CA SER A 6 -62.51 -13.72 -21.25
C SER A 6 -61.63 -13.46 -20.02
N ARG A 7 -60.50 -14.14 -20.05
CA ARG A 7 -59.43 -14.19 -19.07
C ARG A 7 -58.71 -12.83 -19.01
N LEU A 8 -58.43 -12.33 -17.82
CA LEU A 8 -57.35 -11.36 -17.61
C LEU A 8 -56.24 -12.04 -16.81
N VAL A 9 -55.08 -12.18 -17.46
CA VAL A 9 -53.80 -12.51 -16.84
C VAL A 9 -53.20 -11.18 -16.37
N SER A 10 -53.03 -11.01 -15.07
CA SER A 10 -52.28 -9.87 -14.52
C SER A 10 -50.79 -10.20 -14.52
N LEU A 11 -50.03 -9.55 -15.41
CA LEU A 11 -48.57 -9.50 -15.32
C LEU A 11 -48.16 -8.61 -14.14
N PHE A 12 -47.52 -9.18 -13.12
CA PHE A 12 -46.75 -8.42 -12.16
C PHE A 12 -45.38 -8.10 -12.77
N LEU A 13 -45.15 -6.82 -13.08
CA LEU A 13 -43.85 -6.29 -13.49
C LEU A 13 -42.98 -6.11 -12.24
N GLY A 14 -42.19 -7.13 -11.91
CA GLY A 14 -41.14 -7.03 -10.91
C GLY A 14 -39.95 -6.27 -11.48
N MET A 15 -39.79 -5.00 -11.09
CA MET A 15 -38.62 -4.19 -11.43
C MET A 15 -37.45 -4.66 -10.55
N LEU A 16 -36.66 -5.61 -11.06
CA LEU A 16 -35.44 -6.08 -10.41
C LEU A 16 -34.33 -5.03 -10.64
N LEU A 17 -34.01 -4.27 -9.60
CA LEU A 17 -32.78 -3.47 -9.54
C LEU A 17 -31.59 -4.44 -9.56
N LEU A 18 -30.95 -4.56 -10.73
CA LEU A 18 -29.64 -5.21 -10.85
C LEU A 18 -28.60 -4.35 -10.10
N ALA A 19 -28.28 -4.79 -8.89
CA ALA A 19 -27.03 -4.39 -8.24
C ALA A 19 -25.88 -4.93 -9.10
N THR A 20 -25.10 -4.04 -9.70
CA THR A 20 -23.86 -4.39 -10.39
C THR A 20 -22.87 -4.89 -9.34
N GLN A 21 -22.84 -6.20 -9.14
CA GLN A 21 -21.72 -6.86 -8.48
C GLN A 21 -20.48 -6.60 -9.35
N GLY A 22 -19.50 -5.90 -8.79
CA GLY A 22 -18.19 -5.77 -9.41
C GLY A 22 -17.59 -7.16 -9.58
N SER A 23 -17.63 -7.67 -10.80
CA SER A 23 -16.95 -8.89 -11.19
C SER A 23 -15.45 -8.62 -11.13
N ALA A 24 -14.79 -9.07 -10.06
CA ALA A 24 -13.36 -9.33 -10.08
C ALA A 24 -13.15 -10.43 -11.13
N GLY A 25 -12.66 -10.05 -12.31
CA GLY A 25 -12.26 -11.01 -13.33
C GLY A 25 -11.16 -11.89 -12.76
N ALA A 26 -11.37 -13.21 -12.81
CA ALA A 26 -10.32 -14.16 -12.45
C ALA A 26 -9.13 -13.97 -13.40
N ALA A 27 -8.00 -13.52 -12.86
CA ALA A 27 -6.72 -13.57 -13.56
C ALA A 27 -6.45 -15.03 -13.96
N SER A 28 -5.93 -15.26 -15.16
CA SER A 28 -5.34 -16.55 -15.52
C SER A 28 -4.29 -16.90 -14.48
N GLY A 29 -4.32 -18.13 -13.94
CA GLY A 29 -3.46 -18.57 -12.83
C GLY A 29 -1.94 -18.64 -13.11
N ASP A 30 -1.47 -18.00 -14.18
CA ASP A 30 -0.06 -17.93 -14.59
C ASP A 30 0.58 -16.55 -14.36
N GLU A 31 -0.18 -15.51 -13.97
CA GLU A 31 0.37 -14.18 -13.67
C GLU A 31 -0.07 -13.62 -12.30
N PRO A 32 0.80 -12.81 -11.64
CA PRO A 32 0.44 -12.10 -10.42
C PRO A 32 -0.85 -11.27 -10.59
N PRO A 33 -1.77 -11.29 -9.62
CA PRO A 33 -3.08 -10.68 -9.77
C PRO A 33 -3.01 -9.15 -9.84
N ARG A 34 -4.06 -8.58 -10.41
CA ARG A 34 -4.31 -7.13 -10.42
C ARG A 34 -5.68 -6.85 -9.80
N PHE A 35 -5.69 -5.99 -8.79
CA PHE A 35 -6.90 -5.52 -8.13
C PHE A 35 -7.27 -4.12 -8.60
N GLU A 36 -8.54 -3.77 -8.51
CA GLU A 36 -9.06 -2.47 -8.95
C GLU A 36 -9.78 -1.78 -7.80
N VAL A 37 -9.38 -0.55 -7.51
CA VAL A 37 -10.05 0.34 -6.56
C VAL A 37 -10.64 1.50 -7.36
N ALA A 38 -11.97 1.60 -7.34
CA ALA A 38 -12.67 2.60 -8.13
C ALA A 38 -12.34 4.03 -7.65
N ALA A 39 -12.27 4.96 -8.61
CA ALA A 39 -12.22 6.38 -8.30
C ALA A 39 -13.56 6.87 -7.72
N PRO A 40 -13.56 7.92 -6.87
CA PRO A 40 -14.80 8.54 -6.41
C PRO A 40 -15.67 9.01 -7.59
N VAL A 41 -16.96 8.66 -7.57
CA VAL A 41 -17.92 9.02 -8.63
C VAL A 41 -18.10 10.54 -8.76
N THR A 42 -17.84 11.28 -7.69
CA THR A 42 -18.13 12.72 -7.56
C THR A 42 -17.04 13.64 -8.12
N GLY A 43 -15.99 13.10 -8.77
CA GLY A 43 -14.82 13.87 -9.19
C GLY A 43 -13.98 14.40 -8.01
N ALA A 44 -14.31 13.97 -6.78
CA ALA A 44 -13.53 14.25 -5.59
C ALA A 44 -12.13 13.60 -5.71
N PRO A 45 -11.12 14.19 -5.04
CA PRO A 45 -9.79 13.59 -4.96
C PRO A 45 -9.85 12.13 -4.51
N LEU A 46 -9.08 11.24 -5.15
CA LEU A 46 -8.90 9.88 -4.64
C LEU A 46 -7.86 9.94 -3.51
N THR A 47 -8.26 9.57 -2.30
CA THR A 47 -7.36 9.48 -1.14
C THR A 47 -7.09 8.02 -0.80
N PHE A 48 -5.83 7.67 -0.61
CA PHE A 48 -5.42 6.35 -0.12
C PHE A 48 -4.28 6.50 0.90
N VAL A 49 -4.06 5.45 1.69
CA VAL A 49 -3.05 5.44 2.75
C VAL A 49 -1.96 4.42 2.44
N VAL A 50 -0.70 4.77 2.71
CA VAL A 50 0.40 3.81 2.84
C VAL A 50 0.82 3.75 4.31
N TYR A 51 0.94 2.55 4.85
CA TYR A 51 1.23 2.27 6.25
C TYR A 51 2.27 1.15 6.35
N GLY A 52 3.10 1.10 7.38
CA GLY A 52 4.20 0.12 7.45
C GLY A 52 4.63 -0.16 8.88
N ASP A 53 5.17 -1.36 9.13
CA ASP A 53 5.67 -1.82 10.44
C ASP A 53 4.66 -1.59 11.56
N THR A 54 3.41 -1.97 11.28
CA THR A 54 2.32 -1.81 12.24
C THR A 54 2.52 -2.75 13.44
N ARG A 55 3.10 -3.94 13.20
CA ARG A 55 3.35 -4.98 14.20
C ARG A 55 2.17 -5.14 15.15
N PHE A 56 1.00 -5.50 14.63
CA PHE A 56 -0.16 -5.85 15.44
C PHE A 56 0.20 -7.00 16.36
N SER A 57 0.42 -6.67 17.63
CA SER A 57 0.79 -7.60 18.68
C SER A 57 0.45 -6.99 20.04
N ARG A 58 0.33 -7.87 21.05
CA ARG A 58 0.18 -7.51 22.48
C ARG A 58 1.52 -7.39 23.21
N ARG A 59 2.63 -7.69 22.54
CA ARG A 59 4.00 -7.65 23.08
C ARG A 59 4.49 -6.20 23.23
N GLU A 60 4.19 -5.55 24.36
CA GLU A 60 4.47 -4.12 24.61
C GLU A 60 5.95 -3.73 24.48
N GLN A 61 6.88 -4.67 24.61
CA GLN A 61 8.32 -4.42 24.50
C GLN A 61 8.82 -4.22 23.07
N VAL A 62 8.02 -4.56 22.05
CA VAL A 62 8.40 -4.42 20.63
C VAL A 62 7.45 -3.52 19.83
N VAL A 63 6.40 -3.00 20.47
CA VAL A 63 5.35 -2.20 19.83
C VAL A 63 4.87 -1.05 20.72
N ASN A 64 4.31 -0.01 20.11
CA ASN A 64 3.56 1.05 20.78
C ASN A 64 2.07 0.94 20.43
N ALA A 65 1.35 0.10 21.17
CA ALA A 65 -0.08 -0.14 20.93
C ALA A 65 -0.95 1.14 21.03
N PRO A 66 -0.72 2.07 21.98
CA PRO A 66 -1.45 3.34 22.01
C PRO A 66 -1.30 4.16 20.72
N ALA A 67 -0.08 4.31 20.19
CA ALA A 67 0.18 5.02 18.95
C ALA A 67 -0.46 4.32 17.75
N ARG A 68 -0.26 3.00 17.62
CA ARG A 68 -0.88 2.19 16.56
C ARG A 68 -2.39 2.33 16.55
N ARG A 69 -3.06 2.20 17.70
CA ARG A 69 -4.52 2.36 17.82
C ARG A 69 -4.99 3.79 17.52
N ALA A 70 -4.19 4.80 17.83
CA ALA A 70 -4.50 6.18 17.47
C ALA A 70 -4.45 6.37 15.95
N LEU A 71 -3.40 5.89 15.30
CA LEU A 71 -3.22 5.91 13.84
C LEU A 71 -4.33 5.13 13.13
N VAL A 72 -4.64 3.91 13.57
CA VAL A 72 -5.72 3.08 13.00
C VAL A 72 -7.07 3.80 13.05
N ARG A 73 -7.40 4.41 14.19
CA ARG A 73 -8.64 5.20 14.35
C ARG A 73 -8.63 6.46 13.50
N ARG A 74 -7.48 7.11 13.32
CA ARG A 74 -7.35 8.29 12.45
C ARG A 74 -7.58 7.92 10.99
N ILE A 75 -6.96 6.84 10.51
CA ILE A 75 -7.15 6.31 9.16
C ILE A 75 -8.62 5.96 8.92
N ALA A 76 -9.28 5.30 9.88
CA ALA A 76 -10.71 4.99 9.79
C ALA A 76 -11.60 6.24 9.68
N ARG A 77 -11.21 7.36 10.31
CA ARG A 77 -11.94 8.63 10.19
C ARG A 77 -11.68 9.35 8.87
N GLU A 78 -10.54 9.11 8.24
CA GLU A 78 -10.25 9.63 6.90
C GLU A 78 -10.99 8.85 5.80
N ASN A 79 -11.41 7.62 6.09
CA ASN A 79 -12.13 6.73 5.19
C ASN A 79 -11.49 6.67 3.77
N PRO A 80 -10.19 6.31 3.67
CA PRO A 80 -9.50 6.24 2.39
C PRO A 80 -10.10 5.18 1.48
N ALA A 81 -9.91 5.35 0.17
CA ALA A 81 -10.33 4.38 -0.85
C ALA A 81 -9.58 3.04 -0.73
N ALA A 82 -8.37 3.05 -0.19
CA ALA A 82 -7.57 1.86 0.09
C ALA A 82 -6.48 2.13 1.14
N ILE A 83 -6.01 1.07 1.78
CA ILE A 83 -4.83 1.06 2.65
C ILE A 83 -3.81 0.09 2.06
N LEU A 84 -2.62 0.56 1.72
CA LEU A 84 -1.49 -0.26 1.29
C LEU A 84 -0.56 -0.44 2.50
N ILE A 85 -0.22 -1.68 2.85
CA ILE A 85 0.67 -1.97 3.98
C ILE A 85 2.01 -2.48 3.46
N GLY A 86 3.13 -1.85 3.82
CA GLY A 86 4.46 -2.20 3.33
C GLY A 86 5.17 -3.34 4.08
N GLY A 87 4.44 -4.31 4.64
CA GLY A 87 4.99 -5.44 5.40
C GLY A 87 5.14 -5.19 6.90
N ASP A 88 5.55 -6.23 7.63
CA ASP A 88 5.55 -6.27 9.10
C ASP A 88 4.17 -5.87 9.66
N LEU A 89 3.14 -6.52 9.12
CA LEU A 89 1.76 -6.38 9.58
C LEU A 89 1.67 -6.84 11.03
N VAL A 90 2.19 -8.04 11.30
CA VAL A 90 2.22 -8.66 12.62
C VAL A 90 3.65 -8.72 13.15
N TYR A 91 3.83 -9.03 14.43
CA TYR A 91 5.18 -9.27 14.97
C TYR A 91 5.65 -10.69 14.71
N GLU A 92 4.77 -11.68 14.66
CA GLU A 92 5.16 -13.06 14.39
C GLU A 92 4.16 -13.75 13.45
N GLY A 93 4.59 -14.06 12.23
CA GLY A 93 3.72 -14.59 11.17
C GLY A 93 3.06 -15.93 11.50
N THR A 94 3.69 -16.76 12.31
CA THR A 94 3.11 -18.04 12.75
C THR A 94 2.19 -17.91 13.97
N ASP A 95 2.16 -16.75 14.63
CA ASP A 95 1.36 -16.53 15.84
C ASP A 95 -0.06 -16.04 15.49
N PRO A 96 -1.11 -16.87 15.66
CA PRO A 96 -2.47 -16.48 15.35
C PRO A 96 -3.00 -15.33 16.25
N ASP A 97 -2.44 -15.13 17.45
CA ASP A 97 -2.89 -14.07 18.37
C ASP A 97 -2.50 -12.67 17.89
N ASP A 98 -1.40 -12.56 17.15
CA ASP A 98 -1.01 -11.31 16.49
C ASP A 98 -1.99 -10.95 15.36
N TYR A 99 -2.44 -11.93 14.55
CA TYR A 99 -3.47 -11.71 13.54
C TYR A 99 -4.83 -11.40 14.17
N ALA A 100 -5.20 -12.03 15.28
CA ALA A 100 -6.39 -11.66 16.05
C ALA A 100 -6.30 -10.22 16.59
N THR A 101 -5.09 -9.76 16.93
CA THR A 101 -4.85 -8.36 17.31
C THR A 101 -5.06 -7.42 16.12
N TYR A 102 -4.57 -7.78 14.93
CA TYR A 102 -4.84 -7.04 13.69
C TYR A 102 -6.34 -6.93 13.42
N GLU A 103 -7.05 -8.06 13.37
CA GLU A 103 -8.49 -8.11 13.10
C GLU A 103 -9.29 -7.27 14.10
N SER A 104 -8.97 -7.37 15.39
CA SER A 104 -9.70 -6.64 16.44
C SER A 104 -9.43 -5.13 16.43
N GLU A 105 -8.17 -4.71 16.25
CA GLU A 105 -7.82 -3.29 16.23
C GLU A 105 -8.29 -2.60 14.95
N THR A 106 -8.38 -3.33 13.83
CA THR A 106 -8.79 -2.81 12.52
C THR A 106 -10.27 -3.06 12.16
N LEU A 107 -11.08 -3.53 13.11
CA LEU A 107 -12.51 -3.83 12.92
C LEU A 107 -13.27 -2.69 12.24
N GLU A 108 -12.92 -1.44 12.51
CA GLU A 108 -13.56 -0.28 11.88
C GLU A 108 -13.26 -0.17 10.38
N TRP A 109 -12.05 -0.51 9.94
CA TRP A 109 -11.71 -0.58 8.51
C TRP A 109 -12.59 -1.62 7.80
N ALA A 110 -12.76 -2.79 8.43
CA ALA A 110 -13.60 -3.86 7.90
C ALA A 110 -15.09 -3.45 7.85
N LYS A 111 -15.62 -2.80 8.90
CA LYS A 111 -17.00 -2.28 8.91
C LYS A 111 -17.26 -1.26 7.81
N GLN A 112 -16.29 -0.38 7.56
CA GLN A 112 -16.35 0.61 6.49
C GLN A 112 -16.01 0.03 5.10
N LYS A 113 -15.60 -1.24 5.03
CA LYS A 113 -15.20 -1.95 3.81
C LYS A 113 -14.03 -1.28 3.09
N ILE A 114 -13.09 -0.70 3.84
CA ILE A 114 -11.86 -0.14 3.30
C ILE A 114 -10.95 -1.32 2.91
N PRO A 115 -10.59 -1.49 1.63
CA PRO A 115 -9.72 -2.60 1.21
C PRO A 115 -8.29 -2.37 1.71
N VAL A 116 -7.68 -3.44 2.22
CA VAL A 116 -6.30 -3.47 2.71
C VAL A 116 -5.45 -4.35 1.80
N PHE A 117 -4.36 -3.82 1.27
CA PHE A 117 -3.44 -4.51 0.36
C PHE A 117 -2.04 -4.59 1.00
N PRO A 118 -1.68 -5.72 1.62
CA PRO A 118 -0.40 -5.90 2.28
C PRO A 118 0.71 -6.42 1.33
N ALA A 119 1.91 -5.88 1.49
CA ALA A 119 3.16 -6.55 1.19
C ALA A 119 3.53 -7.50 2.34
N LEU A 120 4.50 -8.38 2.09
CA LEU A 120 5.17 -9.16 3.13
C LEU A 120 6.41 -8.41 3.64
N GLY A 121 6.65 -8.48 4.93
CA GLY A 121 7.91 -8.15 5.58
C GLY A 121 8.51 -9.37 6.28
N ASN A 122 9.66 -9.18 6.93
CA ASN A 122 10.39 -10.30 7.50
C ASN A 122 9.69 -10.91 8.72
N HIS A 123 8.84 -10.15 9.42
CA HIS A 123 8.09 -10.68 10.56
C HIS A 123 6.99 -11.67 10.15
N GLU A 124 6.48 -11.60 8.92
CA GLU A 124 5.59 -12.63 8.37
C GLU A 124 6.26 -14.01 8.23
N PHE A 125 7.60 -14.07 8.23
CA PHE A 125 8.39 -15.31 8.20
C PHE A 125 8.97 -15.70 9.57
N THR A 126 8.48 -15.11 10.67
CA THR A 126 8.96 -15.40 12.03
C THR A 126 8.16 -16.53 12.70
N GLY A 127 8.87 -17.37 13.47
CA GLY A 127 8.31 -18.49 14.24
C GLY A 127 8.15 -19.81 13.46
N CYS A 128 8.65 -19.87 12.22
CA CYS A 128 8.73 -21.08 11.40
C CYS A 128 10.18 -21.55 11.19
N THR A 129 10.36 -22.78 10.71
CA THR A 129 11.67 -23.31 10.32
C THR A 129 12.24 -22.50 9.16
N ARG A 130 13.49 -22.07 9.29
CA ARG A 130 14.18 -21.30 8.26
C ARG A 130 14.20 -22.06 6.93
N GLY A 131 13.67 -21.44 5.88
CA GLY A 131 13.59 -22.03 4.53
C GLY A 131 12.22 -22.62 4.16
N GLU A 132 11.27 -22.68 5.10
CA GLU A 132 9.92 -23.19 4.87
C GLU A 132 8.89 -22.06 4.80
N ALA A 133 8.81 -21.35 3.67
CA ALA A 133 7.91 -20.19 3.53
C ALA A 133 6.41 -20.56 3.64
N ALA A 134 6.01 -21.75 3.17
CA ALA A 134 4.60 -22.11 3.10
C ALA A 134 3.93 -22.19 4.49
N PRO A 135 4.48 -22.91 5.50
CA PRO A 135 3.94 -22.88 6.86
C PRO A 135 3.91 -21.50 7.51
N CYS A 136 4.91 -20.64 7.25
CA CYS A 136 4.97 -19.30 7.87
C CYS A 136 3.77 -18.43 7.47
N LEU A 137 3.32 -18.57 6.23
CA LEU A 137 2.37 -17.65 5.61
C LEU A 137 0.91 -18.10 5.73
N GLU A 138 0.59 -19.25 6.33
CA GLU A 138 -0.81 -19.74 6.37
C GLU A 138 -1.76 -18.77 7.12
N ASN A 139 -1.30 -18.13 8.21
CA ASN A 139 -2.10 -17.10 8.88
C ASN A 139 -2.30 -15.86 8.00
N TRP A 140 -1.27 -15.46 7.25
CA TRP A 140 -1.36 -14.35 6.30
C TRP A 140 -2.34 -14.66 5.17
N TRP A 141 -2.25 -15.85 4.57
CA TRP A 141 -3.19 -16.30 3.54
C TRP A 141 -4.62 -16.34 4.04
N LYS A 142 -4.83 -16.73 5.32
CA LYS A 142 -6.15 -16.71 5.95
C LYS A 142 -6.66 -15.27 6.16
N ALA A 143 -5.82 -14.39 6.72
CA ALA A 143 -6.18 -12.99 7.00
C ALA A 143 -6.54 -12.22 5.73
N PHE A 144 -5.88 -12.53 4.61
CA PHE A 144 -6.11 -11.89 3.32
C PHE A 144 -6.79 -12.80 2.30
N GLY A 145 -7.51 -13.84 2.74
CA GLY A 145 -8.17 -14.79 1.83
C GLY A 145 -9.23 -14.18 0.91
N GLY A 146 -9.69 -12.96 1.20
CA GLY A 146 -10.54 -12.17 0.29
C GLY A 146 -9.80 -11.60 -0.92
N LEU A 147 -8.47 -11.51 -0.86
CA LEU A 147 -7.60 -11.22 -1.98
C LEU A 147 -7.11 -12.58 -2.50
N ALA A 148 -7.49 -12.96 -3.73
CA ALA A 148 -7.09 -14.22 -4.36
C ALA A 148 -5.59 -14.20 -4.74
N LEU A 149 -4.72 -14.08 -3.74
CA LEU A 149 -3.29 -13.88 -3.88
C LEU A 149 -2.54 -15.21 -4.05
N ARG A 150 -2.91 -16.26 -3.32
CA ARG A 150 -2.19 -17.55 -3.33
C ARG A 150 -2.12 -18.12 -4.78
N PRO A 151 -0.92 -18.46 -5.30
CA PRO A 151 0.37 -18.56 -4.61
C PRO A 151 1.27 -17.30 -4.66
N TYR A 152 0.82 -16.20 -5.27
CA TYR A 152 1.59 -14.97 -5.47
C TYR A 152 1.81 -14.18 -4.17
N ARG A 153 3.03 -13.65 -4.04
CA ARG A 153 3.47 -12.79 -2.92
C ARG A 153 3.69 -11.32 -3.33
N TRP A 154 3.66 -11.06 -4.63
CA TRP A 154 3.67 -9.71 -5.22
C TRP A 154 2.51 -9.60 -6.19
N TYR A 155 2.00 -8.38 -6.39
CA TYR A 155 0.79 -8.13 -7.17
C TYR A 155 0.63 -6.63 -7.44
N SER A 156 -0.41 -6.26 -8.18
CA SER A 156 -0.68 -4.85 -8.49
C SER A 156 -2.09 -4.40 -8.09
N VAL A 157 -2.25 -3.11 -7.86
CA VAL A 157 -3.54 -2.46 -7.54
C VAL A 157 -3.67 -1.19 -8.37
N SER A 158 -4.68 -1.12 -9.22
CA SER A 158 -5.08 0.13 -9.87
C SER A 158 -5.89 0.97 -8.88
N LEU A 159 -5.40 2.18 -8.56
CA LEU A 159 -6.10 3.16 -7.72
C LEU A 159 -6.69 4.23 -8.64
N GLY A 160 -7.92 4.01 -9.08
CA GLY A 160 -8.50 4.75 -10.19
C GLY A 160 -7.76 4.52 -11.51
N PRO A 161 -8.01 5.36 -12.53
CA PRO A 161 -7.49 5.13 -13.88
C PRO A 161 -6.03 5.54 -14.08
N THR A 162 -5.43 6.30 -13.17
CA THR A 162 -4.13 6.98 -13.40
C THR A 162 -3.01 6.58 -12.44
N LEU A 163 -3.28 5.75 -11.44
CA LEU A 163 -2.26 5.29 -10.48
C LEU A 163 -2.23 3.76 -10.41
N LEU A 164 -1.05 3.19 -10.63
CA LEU A 164 -0.78 1.77 -10.47
C LEU A 164 0.14 1.56 -9.26
N ALA A 165 -0.35 0.89 -8.22
CA ALA A 165 0.47 0.44 -7.12
C ALA A 165 1.03 -0.96 -7.42
N LEU A 166 2.32 -1.16 -7.17
CA LEU A 166 3.03 -2.43 -7.31
C LEU A 166 3.49 -2.86 -5.92
N ILE A 167 2.90 -3.93 -5.40
CA ILE A 167 3.17 -4.46 -4.07
C ILE A 167 4.18 -5.59 -4.21
N LEU A 168 5.39 -5.39 -3.68
CA LEU A 168 6.51 -6.32 -3.84
C LEU A 168 6.74 -7.14 -2.57
N ASP A 169 7.20 -8.38 -2.75
CA ASP A 169 7.73 -9.24 -1.70
C ASP A 169 9.25 -9.04 -1.64
N SER A 170 9.73 -8.41 -0.57
CA SER A 170 11.15 -8.12 -0.41
C SER A 170 11.96 -9.33 0.11
N ASP A 171 11.30 -10.39 0.56
CA ASP A 171 11.91 -11.68 0.92
C ASP A 171 11.98 -12.64 -0.29
N SER A 172 11.41 -12.24 -1.42
CA SER A 172 11.64 -12.87 -2.74
C SER A 172 12.79 -12.18 -3.48
N PRO A 173 13.54 -12.90 -4.36
CA PRO A 173 14.62 -12.29 -5.13
C PRO A 173 14.16 -11.09 -5.98
N LEU A 174 14.86 -9.97 -5.87
CA LEU A 174 14.64 -8.73 -6.65
C LEU A 174 15.79 -8.42 -7.60
N ARG A 175 16.84 -9.26 -7.61
CA ARG A 175 17.96 -9.18 -8.56
C ARG A 175 17.51 -9.31 -10.02
N PRO A 176 18.26 -8.71 -10.97
CA PRO A 176 18.00 -8.88 -12.41
C PRO A 176 17.80 -10.34 -12.82
N GLY A 177 16.78 -10.60 -13.62
CA GLY A 177 16.42 -11.95 -14.11
C GLY A 177 15.65 -12.82 -13.11
N SER A 178 15.30 -12.33 -11.91
CA SER A 178 14.30 -13.03 -11.08
C SER A 178 12.89 -12.82 -11.62
N GLU A 179 11.99 -13.77 -11.36
CA GLU A 179 10.59 -13.71 -11.82
C GLU A 179 9.89 -12.42 -11.40
N GLN A 180 9.95 -12.08 -10.10
CA GLN A 180 9.37 -10.85 -9.57
C GLN A 180 10.01 -9.61 -10.21
N ARG A 181 11.32 -9.64 -10.45
CA ARG A 181 12.03 -8.51 -11.06
C ARG A 181 11.60 -8.30 -12.50
N GLU A 182 11.56 -9.35 -13.32
CA GLU A 182 11.08 -9.26 -14.70
C GLU A 182 9.61 -8.81 -14.76
N TRP A 183 8.77 -9.29 -13.83
CA TRP A 183 7.39 -8.82 -13.70
C TRP A 183 7.33 -7.32 -13.41
N LEU A 184 8.10 -6.82 -12.43
CA LEU A 184 8.17 -5.40 -12.09
C LEU A 184 8.60 -4.55 -13.30
N GLU A 185 9.64 -4.96 -14.01
CA GLU A 185 10.13 -4.24 -15.20
C GLU A 185 9.06 -4.19 -16.30
N ARG A 186 8.30 -5.29 -16.50
CA ARG A 186 7.15 -5.29 -17.41
C ARG A 186 6.07 -4.31 -16.96
N GLN A 187 5.69 -4.31 -15.67
CA GLN A 187 4.68 -3.37 -15.15
C GLN A 187 5.10 -1.90 -15.32
N LEU A 188 6.39 -1.59 -15.14
CA LEU A 188 6.93 -0.24 -15.33
C LEU A 188 6.93 0.20 -16.80
N THR A 189 7.36 -0.68 -17.71
CA THR A 189 7.59 -0.34 -19.12
C THR A 189 6.34 -0.48 -20.00
N HIS A 190 5.40 -1.35 -19.61
CA HIS A 190 4.16 -1.64 -20.36
C HIS A 190 2.90 -1.16 -19.62
N ALA A 191 3.03 -0.23 -18.66
CA ALA A 191 1.88 0.38 -18.01
C ALA A 191 0.93 1.01 -19.05
N ASP A 192 -0.39 0.87 -18.82
CA ASP A 192 -1.42 1.52 -19.64
C ASP A 192 -1.11 3.02 -19.78
N PRO A 193 -1.21 3.63 -20.98
CA PRO A 193 -0.91 5.04 -21.17
C PRO A 193 -1.68 6.01 -20.25
N ARG A 194 -2.82 5.61 -19.69
CA ARG A 194 -3.56 6.43 -18.71
C ARG A 194 -2.84 6.51 -17.35
N VAL A 195 -2.00 5.52 -17.02
CA VAL A 195 -1.20 5.51 -15.79
C VAL A 195 -0.18 6.65 -15.84
N SER A 196 -0.37 7.61 -14.93
CA SER A 196 0.48 8.78 -14.75
C SER A 196 1.44 8.63 -13.58
N PHE A 197 1.09 7.76 -12.62
CA PHE A 197 1.86 7.49 -11.42
C PHE A 197 2.00 5.99 -11.20
N ILE A 198 3.21 5.54 -10.87
CA ILE A 198 3.46 4.19 -10.38
C ILE A 198 3.99 4.30 -8.95
N LEU A 199 3.32 3.63 -8.02
CA LEU A 199 3.70 3.55 -6.62
C LEU A 199 4.23 2.16 -6.32
N ILE A 200 5.52 2.02 -6.04
CA ILE A 200 6.10 0.76 -5.60
C ILE A 200 6.05 0.73 -4.06
N VAL A 201 5.39 -0.27 -3.49
CA VAL A 201 5.35 -0.49 -2.04
C VAL A 201 6.08 -1.80 -1.74
N LEU A 202 7.07 -1.73 -0.86
CA LEU A 202 7.90 -2.87 -0.47
C LEU A 202 8.31 -2.75 0.99
N HIS A 203 8.89 -3.81 1.55
CA HIS A 203 9.30 -3.82 2.94
C HIS A 203 10.67 -3.17 3.14
N TYR A 204 11.71 -3.64 2.43
CA TYR A 204 13.05 -3.08 2.56
C TYR A 204 13.23 -1.83 1.67
N PRO A 205 13.39 -0.61 2.23
CA PRO A 205 13.48 0.62 1.44
C PRO A 205 14.80 0.66 0.67
N PRO A 206 14.81 0.84 -0.66
CA PRO A 206 16.05 0.79 -1.43
C PRO A 206 16.93 2.02 -1.21
N VAL A 207 16.34 3.15 -0.81
CA VAL A 207 17.03 4.39 -0.46
C VAL A 207 16.64 4.79 0.95
N ARG A 208 17.66 4.89 1.83
CA ARG A 208 17.53 5.19 3.26
C ARG A 208 18.85 5.65 3.87
N ASP A 209 18.81 6.02 5.13
CA ASP A 209 19.98 6.25 5.98
C ASP A 209 20.83 4.96 6.16
N PRO A 210 22.18 5.02 6.04
CA PRO A 210 23.07 3.84 6.03
C PRO A 210 23.20 3.08 7.35
N PHE A 211 22.63 3.55 8.47
CA PHE A 211 22.82 2.91 9.78
C PHE A 211 21.97 1.64 10.00
N TYR A 212 20.95 1.43 9.17
CA TYR A 212 20.00 0.32 9.36
C TYR A 212 20.28 -0.86 8.41
N PRO A 213 19.97 -2.10 8.83
CA PRO A 213 20.29 -3.31 8.08
C PRO A 213 19.86 -3.28 6.61
N THR A 214 20.64 -3.95 5.77
CA THR A 214 20.33 -4.17 4.35
C THR A 214 19.98 -5.60 4.06
N MET A 215 18.96 -5.79 3.23
CA MET A 215 18.84 -7.02 2.46
C MET A 215 19.70 -6.90 1.20
N LYS A 216 19.78 -7.99 0.43
CA LYS A 216 20.79 -8.10 -0.63
C LYS A 216 20.35 -7.47 -1.95
N ASP A 217 19.05 -7.43 -2.22
CA ASP A 217 18.54 -7.19 -3.58
C ASP A 217 17.75 -5.87 -3.70
N GLU A 218 17.35 -5.20 -2.61
CA GLU A 218 16.50 -3.99 -2.72
C GLU A 218 17.23 -2.84 -3.44
N GLN A 219 18.55 -2.75 -3.28
CA GLN A 219 19.38 -1.76 -4.00
C GLN A 219 19.32 -1.93 -5.51
N GLU A 220 18.99 -3.13 -6.02
CA GLU A 220 18.81 -3.34 -7.45
C GLU A 220 17.59 -2.60 -7.98
N ILE A 221 16.59 -2.30 -7.15
CA ILE A 221 15.44 -1.45 -7.51
C ILE A 221 15.90 -0.03 -7.75
N GLU A 222 16.67 0.56 -6.82
CA GLU A 222 17.24 1.90 -7.02
C GLU A 222 18.12 1.92 -8.27
N ARG A 223 19.06 0.98 -8.42
CA ARG A 223 19.96 0.91 -9.58
C ARG A 223 19.23 0.85 -10.91
N TYR A 224 18.10 0.16 -10.97
CA TYR A 224 17.26 0.11 -12.16
C TYR A 224 16.56 1.43 -12.42
N LEU A 225 15.88 1.95 -11.40
CA LEU A 225 15.12 3.19 -11.51
C LEU A 225 16.03 4.37 -11.85
N SER A 226 17.24 4.45 -11.28
CA SER A 226 18.24 5.46 -11.66
C SER A 226 18.60 5.46 -13.15
N LYS A 227 18.54 4.31 -13.82
CA LYS A 227 18.82 4.18 -15.25
C LYS A 227 17.60 4.40 -16.14
N HIS A 228 16.42 4.03 -15.66
CA HIS A 228 15.22 3.88 -16.50
C HIS A 228 14.09 4.86 -16.17
N ALA A 229 14.03 5.44 -14.97
CA ALA A 229 12.90 6.27 -14.54
C ALA A 229 12.68 7.49 -15.45
N ALA A 230 13.75 8.08 -15.98
CA ALA A 230 13.68 9.21 -16.90
C ALA A 230 12.96 8.87 -18.22
N THR A 231 12.99 7.61 -18.66
CA THR A 231 12.35 7.15 -19.89
C THR A 231 10.93 6.63 -19.68
N LEU A 232 10.50 6.44 -18.42
CA LEU A 232 9.14 6.00 -18.11
C LEU A 232 8.13 7.13 -18.35
N ARG A 233 6.95 6.77 -18.85
CA ARG A 233 5.82 7.70 -19.02
C ARG A 233 5.26 8.15 -17.67
N ALA A 234 5.15 7.22 -16.72
CA ALA A 234 4.66 7.52 -15.37
C ALA A 234 5.77 8.12 -14.50
N GLN A 235 5.37 8.91 -13.51
CA GLN A 235 6.24 9.25 -12.38
C GLN A 235 6.29 8.06 -11.41
N VAL A 236 7.46 7.78 -10.85
CA VAL A 236 7.64 6.67 -9.90
C VAL A 236 7.82 7.21 -8.49
N VAL A 237 7.09 6.61 -7.55
CA VAL A 237 7.26 6.77 -6.11
C VAL A 237 7.55 5.40 -5.51
N VAL A 238 8.53 5.32 -4.63
CA VAL A 238 8.88 4.09 -3.91
C VAL A 238 8.68 4.32 -2.44
N VAL A 239 7.95 3.44 -1.76
CA VAL A 239 7.72 3.48 -0.32
C VAL A 239 8.17 2.16 0.29
N GLY A 240 9.28 2.23 1.02
CA GLY A 240 9.76 1.13 1.85
C GLY A 240 9.38 1.32 3.33
N SER A 241 9.29 0.22 4.04
CA SER A 241 8.98 0.16 5.48
C SER A 241 10.25 -0.29 6.23
N HIS A 242 10.19 -1.27 7.14
CA HIS A 242 11.29 -1.91 7.87
C HIS A 242 12.06 -1.02 8.85
N VAL A 243 12.48 0.15 8.41
CA VAL A 243 13.14 1.13 9.26
C VAL A 243 12.06 1.96 9.94
N HIS A 244 11.96 1.84 11.27
CA HIS A 244 10.85 2.40 12.05
C HIS A 244 10.94 3.92 12.27
N ASN A 245 11.10 4.66 11.17
CA ASN A 245 11.21 6.10 11.11
C ASN A 245 10.52 6.64 9.84
N TYR A 246 10.73 7.94 9.55
CA TYR A 246 10.32 8.56 8.30
C TYR A 246 11.51 9.26 7.64
N GLU A 247 11.70 9.02 6.34
CA GLU A 247 12.71 9.68 5.51
C GLU A 247 12.14 9.93 4.11
N ARG A 248 12.53 11.03 3.46
CA ARG A 248 12.17 11.33 2.07
C ARG A 248 13.40 11.70 1.27
N TYR A 249 13.57 11.08 0.11
CA TYR A 249 14.64 11.35 -0.84
C TYR A 249 14.08 11.58 -2.24
N PHE A 250 14.84 12.30 -3.06
CA PHE A 250 14.58 12.44 -4.49
C PHE A 250 15.88 12.15 -5.26
N ARG A 251 15.88 11.11 -6.09
CA ARG A 251 17.04 10.68 -6.89
C ARG A 251 16.59 10.28 -8.28
N ASP A 252 17.27 10.79 -9.30
CA ASP A 252 17.08 10.40 -10.71
C ASP A 252 15.62 10.43 -11.20
N GLY A 253 14.83 11.40 -10.72
CA GLY A 253 13.42 11.54 -11.08
C GLY A 253 12.45 10.64 -10.31
N VAL A 254 12.91 9.99 -9.25
CA VAL A 254 12.10 9.12 -8.38
C VAL A 254 12.05 9.67 -6.96
N THR A 255 10.86 9.67 -6.37
CA THR A 255 10.68 9.96 -4.94
C THR A 255 10.76 8.67 -4.16
N TYR A 256 11.65 8.61 -3.17
CA TYR A 256 11.79 7.48 -2.26
C TYR A 256 11.36 7.90 -0.86
N LEU A 257 10.57 7.04 -0.21
CA LEU A 257 10.08 7.24 1.14
C LEU A 257 10.44 6.02 1.98
N VAL A 258 10.97 6.28 3.17
CA VAL A 258 11.00 5.32 4.28
C VAL A 258 9.82 5.66 5.18
N SER A 259 8.98 4.68 5.49
CA SER A 259 7.73 4.89 6.24
C SER A 259 7.36 3.71 7.14
N GLY A 260 8.25 3.38 8.10
CA GLY A 260 8.03 2.30 9.06
C GLY A 260 7.49 2.72 10.43
N GLY A 261 6.85 3.88 10.53
CA GLY A 261 6.38 4.42 11.81
C GLY A 261 5.02 3.92 12.28
N GLY A 262 4.54 2.77 11.83
CA GLY A 262 3.13 2.38 12.02
C GLY A 262 2.77 1.78 13.38
N GLY A 263 3.73 1.47 14.23
CA GLY A 263 3.43 0.93 15.55
C GLY A 263 4.53 0.09 16.17
N ALA A 264 5.49 -0.37 15.37
CA ALA A 264 6.73 -0.94 15.88
C ALA A 264 7.49 0.05 16.78
N GLN A 265 8.36 -0.47 17.64
CA GLN A 265 9.24 0.38 18.45
C GLN A 265 10.09 1.29 17.52
N PRO A 266 9.96 2.62 17.64
CA PRO A 266 10.56 3.54 16.67
C PRO A 266 12.07 3.62 16.84
N VAL A 267 12.74 3.94 15.74
CA VAL A 267 14.19 4.17 15.70
C VAL A 267 14.48 5.60 15.23
N PRO A 268 15.56 6.25 15.72
CA PRO A 268 15.86 7.62 15.34
C PRO A 268 16.32 7.72 13.88
N ALA A 269 15.76 8.64 13.09
CA ALA A 269 16.35 9.00 11.79
C ALA A 269 17.59 9.89 12.00
N ALA A 270 18.76 9.51 11.48
CA ALA A 270 19.96 10.35 11.57
C ALA A 270 19.93 11.51 10.56
N ARG A 271 19.07 11.43 9.53
CA ARG A 271 18.78 12.51 8.56
C ARG A 271 20.03 12.99 7.85
N MET A 272 20.78 12.03 7.34
CA MET A 272 22.01 12.30 6.59
C MET A 272 21.76 12.98 5.24
N PHE A 273 22.84 13.42 4.58
CA PHE A 273 22.83 14.24 3.38
C PHE A 273 21.83 13.80 2.30
N GLY A 274 20.97 14.73 1.87
CA GLY A 274 19.98 14.52 0.82
C GLY A 274 18.60 14.06 1.30
N GLU A 275 18.42 13.84 2.60
CA GLU A 275 17.10 13.70 3.22
C GLU A 275 16.33 15.04 3.11
N LEU A 276 15.06 14.97 2.72
CA LEU A 276 14.24 16.12 2.33
C LEU A 276 13.09 16.40 3.29
N SER A 277 12.82 15.53 4.26
CA SER A 277 11.81 15.76 5.29
C SER A 277 12.21 16.97 6.13
N LYS A 278 11.22 17.75 6.56
CA LYS A 278 11.42 18.91 7.45
C LYS A 278 11.18 18.55 8.92
N LEU A 279 11.37 17.27 9.27
CA LEU A 279 11.11 16.78 10.61
C LEU A 279 12.16 17.26 11.61
N THR A 280 11.70 17.77 12.75
CA THR A 280 12.55 18.20 13.86
C THR A 280 12.69 17.14 14.96
N THR A 281 11.88 16.08 14.92
CA THR A 281 11.78 15.03 15.95
C THR A 281 12.44 13.73 15.50
N SER A 282 13.29 13.11 16.31
CA SER A 282 14.00 11.87 15.94
C SER A 282 13.07 10.65 15.78
N VAL A 283 12.03 10.56 16.60
CA VAL A 283 11.06 9.45 16.66
C VAL A 283 9.68 9.92 16.18
N ASN A 284 9.03 9.11 15.32
CA ASN A 284 7.75 9.49 14.71
C ASN A 284 6.84 8.28 14.44
N PHE A 285 5.65 8.29 15.04
CA PHE A 285 4.56 7.40 14.63
C PHE A 285 3.73 8.06 13.53
N HIS A 286 3.48 7.38 12.42
CA HIS A 286 2.82 7.99 11.27
C HIS A 286 2.26 6.98 10.27
N TYR A 287 1.46 7.51 9.34
CA TYR A 287 1.18 6.91 8.04
C TYR A 287 1.33 7.98 6.95
N LEU A 288 1.34 7.56 5.68
CA LEU A 288 1.32 8.47 4.55
C LEU A 288 -0.08 8.54 3.95
N ARG A 289 -0.64 9.75 3.89
CA ARG A 289 -1.84 10.02 3.12
C ARG A 289 -1.43 10.50 1.74
N PHE A 290 -1.87 9.77 0.71
CA PHE A 290 -1.76 10.21 -0.67
C PHE A 290 -3.10 10.72 -1.17
N THR A 291 -3.08 11.82 -1.90
CA THR A 291 -4.27 12.41 -2.53
C THR A 291 -3.97 12.64 -4.01
N LEU A 292 -4.75 11.98 -4.86
CA LEU A 292 -4.66 12.01 -6.30
C LEU A 292 -5.76 12.91 -6.86
N GLU A 293 -5.34 13.99 -7.52
CA GLU A 293 -6.18 15.02 -8.10
C GLU A 293 -5.72 15.31 -9.52
N ALA A 294 -6.46 14.79 -10.52
CA ALA A 294 -6.11 14.93 -11.93
C ALA A 294 -4.65 14.52 -12.23
N ASP A 295 -3.78 15.49 -12.54
CA ASP A 295 -2.38 15.32 -12.90
C ASP A 295 -1.42 15.46 -11.69
N ARG A 296 -1.96 15.51 -10.47
CA ARG A 296 -1.21 15.75 -9.24
C ARG A 296 -1.38 14.63 -8.23
N LEU A 297 -0.26 14.10 -7.75
CA LEU A 297 -0.19 13.22 -6.58
C LEU A 297 0.47 13.98 -5.42
N THR A 298 -0.27 14.17 -4.33
CA THR A 298 0.23 14.80 -3.11
C THR A 298 0.47 13.75 -2.04
N GLY A 299 1.70 13.63 -1.52
CA GLY A 299 2.00 12.83 -0.35
C GLY A 299 2.08 13.70 0.90
N THR A 300 1.43 13.27 1.98
CA THR A 300 1.44 13.94 3.29
C THR A 300 1.76 12.94 4.39
N MET A 301 2.77 13.24 5.20
CA MET A 301 3.09 12.45 6.40
C MET A 301 2.17 12.90 7.53
N VAL A 302 1.29 12.02 8.00
CA VAL A 302 0.37 12.30 9.11
C VAL A 302 0.98 11.71 10.38
N ARG A 303 1.49 12.58 11.25
CA ARG A 303 2.21 12.22 12.47
C ARG A 303 1.27 12.16 13.66
N PHE A 304 1.48 11.14 14.49
CA PHE A 304 0.98 11.06 15.86
C PHE A 304 2.13 11.20 16.87
N ASP A 305 1.95 12.07 17.85
CA ASP A 305 2.84 12.25 18.98
C ASP A 305 2.31 11.50 20.21
N ALA A 306 2.93 10.37 20.55
CA ALA A 306 2.52 9.58 21.72
C ALA A 306 2.89 10.25 23.06
N GLU A 307 3.81 11.20 23.04
CA GLU A 307 4.31 11.89 24.22
C GLU A 307 3.61 13.23 24.46
N ASP A 308 2.89 13.75 23.47
CA ASP A 308 2.18 15.02 23.59
C ASP A 308 1.14 15.00 24.73
N ARG A 309 1.21 16.03 25.57
CA ARG A 309 0.32 16.30 26.71
C ARG A 309 -0.50 17.59 26.54
N SER A 310 -0.29 18.33 25.46
CA SER A 310 -0.98 19.59 25.13
C SER A 310 -2.42 19.38 24.64
N GLY A 311 -2.78 18.14 24.27
CA GLY A 311 -4.12 17.77 23.81
C GLY A 311 -4.30 17.79 22.29
N ASN A 312 -3.27 18.13 21.51
CA ASN A 312 -3.31 18.07 20.04
C ASN A 312 -2.13 17.25 19.46
N PRO A 313 -2.15 15.91 19.62
CA PRO A 313 -1.01 15.04 19.27
C PRO A 313 -0.83 14.83 17.76
N TRP A 314 -1.52 15.60 16.91
CA TRP A 314 -1.54 15.39 15.46
C TRP A 314 -0.85 16.53 14.72
N SER A 315 0.01 16.18 13.76
CA SER A 315 0.62 17.15 12.85
C SER A 315 0.84 16.56 11.46
N GLU A 316 1.07 17.43 10.48
CA GLU A 316 1.41 17.06 9.09
C GLU A 316 2.75 17.71 8.70
N PRO A 317 3.87 17.27 9.31
CA PRO A 317 5.13 18.00 9.25
C PRO A 317 5.88 17.88 7.92
N ASP A 318 5.48 16.94 7.05
CA ASP A 318 6.00 16.85 5.70
C ASP A 318 4.89 16.65 4.66
N ARG A 319 5.00 17.41 3.56
CA ARG A 319 4.05 17.41 2.44
C ARG A 319 4.81 17.71 1.15
N PHE A 320 4.62 16.88 0.14
CA PHE A 320 5.26 17.03 -1.16
C PHE A 320 4.29 16.73 -2.30
N GLU A 321 4.59 17.28 -3.48
CA GLU A 321 3.75 17.19 -4.67
C GLU A 321 4.56 16.59 -5.83
N ILE A 322 3.93 15.67 -6.55
CA ILE A 322 4.46 15.07 -7.77
C ILE A 322 3.45 15.33 -8.88
N ARG A 323 3.92 15.90 -9.98
CA ARG A 323 3.10 16.14 -11.17
C ARG A 323 3.34 15.10 -12.22
N ALA A 324 2.26 14.62 -12.84
CA ALA A 324 2.33 13.76 -14.00
C ALA A 324 3.22 14.39 -15.07
N ARG A 325 3.94 13.55 -15.83
CA ARG A 325 4.73 14.06 -16.95
C ARG A 325 3.76 14.67 -17.96
N SER A 326 4.02 15.91 -18.40
CA SER A 326 3.29 16.49 -19.52
C SER A 326 3.46 15.58 -20.72
N SER A 327 2.38 15.18 -21.39
CA SER A 327 2.50 14.55 -22.70
C SER A 327 3.26 15.53 -23.60
N ALA A 328 4.50 15.21 -23.96
CA ALA A 328 5.14 15.92 -25.05
C ALA A 328 4.17 15.85 -26.24
N PRO A 329 3.94 16.95 -26.99
CA PRO A 329 3.15 16.87 -28.20
C PRO A 329 3.80 15.78 -29.06
N ALA A 330 3.00 14.83 -29.55
CA ALA A 330 3.48 13.89 -30.55
C ALA A 330 4.13 14.72 -31.65
N ALA A 331 5.45 14.58 -31.83
CA ALA A 331 6.14 15.27 -32.90
C ALA A 331 5.47 14.82 -34.19
N SER A 332 4.74 15.72 -34.84
CA SER A 332 4.19 15.51 -36.17
C SER A 332 5.37 15.18 -37.09
N ARG A 333 5.48 13.92 -37.50
CA ARG A 333 6.32 13.50 -38.60
C ARG A 333 5.50 13.42 -39.87
#